data_AF-A0A6P5AI70-F1
#
_entry.id   AF-A0A6P5AI70-F1
#
_cell.length_a   1.000
_cell.length_b   1.000
_cell.length_c   1.000
_cell.angle_alpha   90.00
_cell.angle_beta   90.00
_cell.angle_gamma   90.00
#
_symmetry.space_group_name_H-M   'P 1'
#
loop_
_entity.id
_entity.type
_entity.pdbx_description
1 polymer ?
#
loop_
_entity_poly.entity_id
_entity_poly.type
_entity_poly.pdbx_seq_one_letter_code
_entity_poly.pdbx_strand_id
1 'polypeptide(L)'
;MKENSCNEWPVGTYGLPQTNTGCPEAAGVTWRLGWRYHDTEDDDSNNHWSSGLHFPSGYWRNNMYQKFCMKTSYWEGSGTWPAGNYCIFKKGGCPSGFQSGEVFWDDEDSRNANRAGGERPDGQYDLDTLIQYCCRNDGSTYNYISLPAARPFYLFRYGSRCQNVDKMNVWDEYFRWDDEDDDNTDRVGGAHPYDSGGGANHKLHYCYYWPSLFYYFF
;
A
#
# COMPACT_ATOMS: atom_id res chain seq x y z
N MET A 1 -25.84 22.72 15.37
CA MET A 1 -24.40 22.86 15.05
C MET A 1 -23.98 21.54 14.44
N LYS A 2 -23.70 21.48 13.14
CA LYS A 2 -23.11 20.26 12.54
C LYS A 2 -21.64 20.30 12.91
N GLU A 3 -21.22 19.49 13.86
CA GLU A 3 -19.79 19.28 14.10
C GLU A 3 -19.18 18.79 12.80
N ASN A 4 -18.27 19.59 12.26
CA ASN A 4 -17.44 19.22 11.13
C ASN A 4 -16.34 18.29 11.65
N SER A 5 -16.74 17.11 12.14
CA SER A 5 -15.80 16.08 12.57
C SER A 5 -15.15 15.52 11.31
N CYS A 6 -13.86 15.80 11.09
CA CYS A 6 -13.07 15.05 10.14
C CYS A 6 -13.13 13.59 10.57
N ASN A 7 -13.58 12.70 9.68
CA ASN A 7 -13.46 11.26 9.92
C ASN A 7 -12.02 10.97 10.34
N GLU A 8 -11.85 10.28 11.46
CA GLU A 8 -10.54 9.78 11.89
C GLU A 8 -10.22 8.48 11.16
N TRP A 9 -8.94 8.11 11.16
CA TRP A 9 -8.55 6.79 10.70
C TRP A 9 -9.06 5.70 11.66
N PRO A 10 -9.42 4.49 11.18
CA PRO A 10 -9.91 3.44 12.05
C PRO A 10 -8.90 2.93 13.08
N VAL A 11 -9.41 2.36 14.18
CA VAL A 11 -8.60 1.70 15.21
C VAL A 11 -7.85 0.47 14.66
N GLY A 12 -6.87 0.00 15.42
CA GLY A 12 -6.00 -1.12 15.03
C GLY A 12 -4.62 -0.67 14.54
N THR A 13 -3.74 -1.61 14.24
CA THR A 13 -2.39 -1.35 13.73
C THR A 13 -2.30 -1.78 12.27
N TYR A 14 -1.69 -0.94 11.42
CA TYR A 14 -1.59 -1.16 9.97
C TYR A 14 -0.64 -0.14 9.35
N GLY A 15 -0.38 -0.27 8.05
CA GLY A 15 0.32 0.74 7.27
C GLY A 15 -0.34 1.04 5.93
N LEU A 16 0.02 2.18 5.36
CA LEU A 16 -0.36 2.61 4.02
C LEU A 16 0.89 2.98 3.21
N PRO A 17 0.87 2.84 1.87
CA PRO A 17 1.92 3.40 1.03
C PRO A 17 2.02 4.91 1.20
N GLN A 18 3.23 5.42 1.27
CA GLN A 18 3.46 6.85 1.28
C GLN A 18 3.21 7.43 -0.12
N THR A 19 2.59 8.61 -0.19
CA THR A 19 2.43 9.36 -1.44
C THR A 19 3.61 10.33 -1.64
N ASN A 20 3.76 10.91 -2.83
CA ASN A 20 4.70 11.99 -3.12
C ASN A 20 4.44 13.26 -2.28
N THR A 21 3.28 13.37 -1.63
CA THR A 21 2.97 14.43 -0.65
C THR A 21 3.21 14.02 0.81
N GLY A 22 3.75 12.82 1.04
CA GLY A 22 4.00 12.25 2.36
C GLY A 22 2.87 11.33 2.84
N CYS A 23 2.80 11.14 4.16
CA CYS A 23 1.72 10.35 4.77
C CYS A 23 0.37 11.04 4.68
N PRO A 24 -0.72 10.27 4.73
CA PRO A 24 -2.06 10.81 4.78
C PRO A 24 -2.24 11.78 5.95
N GLU A 25 -3.35 12.50 5.97
CA GLU A 25 -3.73 13.29 7.13
C GLU A 25 -3.67 12.43 8.41
N ALA A 26 -3.17 13.01 9.49
CA ALA A 26 -3.05 12.31 10.76
C ALA A 26 -4.41 11.87 11.30
N ALA A 27 -5.44 12.73 11.25
CA ALA A 27 -6.84 12.41 11.56
C ALA A 27 -7.00 11.39 12.72
N GLY A 28 -6.55 11.77 13.92
CA GLY A 28 -6.63 10.93 15.12
C GLY A 28 -5.49 9.92 15.31
N VAL A 29 -4.49 9.85 14.41
CA VAL A 29 -3.38 8.88 14.47
C VAL A 29 -2.01 9.50 14.26
N THR A 30 -0.97 8.79 14.73
CA THR A 30 0.44 9.15 14.49
C THR A 30 1.06 8.23 13.46
N TRP A 31 1.48 8.78 12.32
CA TRP A 31 2.21 8.03 11.29
C TRP A 31 3.70 7.92 11.62
N ARG A 32 4.23 6.70 11.64
CA ARG A 32 5.66 6.39 11.67
C ARG A 32 6.14 6.12 10.25
N LEU A 33 7.31 6.67 9.92
CA LEU A 33 7.90 6.50 8.59
C LEU A 33 8.82 5.29 8.55
N GLY A 34 8.85 4.63 7.40
CA GLY A 34 9.89 3.67 7.06
C GLY A 34 9.96 3.41 5.57
N TRP A 35 10.88 2.55 5.19
CA TRP A 35 11.16 2.25 3.79
C TRP A 35 11.86 0.90 3.62
N ARG A 36 11.67 0.31 2.44
CA ARG A 36 12.47 -0.77 1.84
C ARG A 36 13.04 -0.24 0.53
N TYR A 37 14.34 -0.38 0.35
CA TYR A 37 15.02 -0.26 -0.92
C TYR A 37 15.11 -1.67 -1.47
N HIS A 38 14.43 -1.89 -2.59
CA HIS A 38 14.52 -3.08 -3.41
C HIS A 38 15.58 -2.83 -4.46
N ASP A 39 16.70 -3.52 -4.31
CA ASP A 39 17.69 -3.80 -5.36
C ASP A 39 17.09 -4.96 -6.16
N THR A 40 16.39 -4.60 -7.24
CA THR A 40 15.78 -5.59 -8.14
C THR A 40 16.87 -6.12 -9.07
N GLU A 41 16.53 -6.63 -10.26
CA GLU A 41 17.55 -7.11 -11.20
C GLU A 41 18.52 -5.99 -11.65
N ASP A 42 19.82 -6.29 -11.76
CA ASP A 42 20.84 -5.34 -12.24
C ASP A 42 21.17 -5.50 -13.75
N ASP A 43 20.95 -6.69 -14.35
CA ASP A 43 21.15 -6.98 -15.77
C ASP A 43 19.80 -7.03 -16.53
N ASP A 44 19.66 -6.29 -17.65
CA ASP A 44 18.41 -6.19 -18.45
C ASP A 44 17.12 -5.74 -17.71
N SER A 45 17.27 -5.21 -16.51
CA SER A 45 16.16 -4.74 -15.66
C SER A 45 15.13 -3.82 -16.31
N ASN A 46 13.87 -4.17 -16.07
CA ASN A 46 12.71 -3.57 -16.69
C ASN A 46 11.57 -3.31 -15.69
N ASN A 47 11.92 -2.76 -14.50
CA ASN A 47 10.90 -2.19 -13.63
C ASN A 47 10.03 -1.21 -14.43
N HIS A 48 8.72 -1.32 -14.27
CA HIS A 48 7.77 -0.56 -15.06
C HIS A 48 6.61 -0.06 -14.20
N TRP A 49 6.14 1.15 -14.46
CA TRP A 49 5.09 1.76 -13.65
C TRP A 49 4.09 2.54 -14.49
N SER A 50 2.92 2.80 -13.93
CA SER A 50 1.90 3.64 -14.56
C SER A 50 2.40 5.08 -14.73
N SER A 51 2.07 5.71 -15.86
CA SER A 51 2.30 7.14 -16.06
C SER A 51 1.61 7.95 -14.98
N GLY A 52 2.34 8.89 -14.36
CA GLY A 52 1.81 9.74 -13.29
C GLY A 52 1.77 9.07 -11.91
N LEU A 53 2.54 8.01 -11.67
CA LEU A 53 2.67 7.36 -10.35
C LEU A 53 2.97 8.40 -9.24
N HIS A 54 2.13 8.46 -8.21
CA HIS A 54 2.26 9.40 -7.09
C HIS A 54 3.06 8.83 -5.91
N PHE A 55 4.04 7.98 -6.16
CA PHE A 55 5.02 7.59 -5.15
C PHE A 55 6.02 8.72 -4.89
N PRO A 56 6.59 8.80 -3.67
CA PRO A 56 7.80 9.58 -3.46
C PRO A 56 8.87 9.19 -4.49
N SER A 57 9.70 10.16 -4.88
CA SER A 57 10.84 9.85 -5.74
C SER A 57 11.72 8.75 -5.15
N GLY A 58 12.40 8.02 -6.03
CA GLY A 58 13.29 6.93 -5.66
C GLY A 58 12.90 5.60 -6.29
N TYR A 59 12.40 5.62 -7.52
CA TYR A 59 12.09 4.43 -8.29
C TYR A 59 12.68 4.61 -9.70
N TRP A 60 13.29 3.55 -10.21
CA TRP A 60 14.10 3.53 -11.42
C TRP A 60 13.91 2.19 -12.12
N ARG A 61 14.58 2.02 -13.28
CA ARG A 61 14.51 0.77 -14.04
C ARG A 61 15.03 -0.45 -13.29
N ASN A 62 16.02 -0.28 -12.42
CA ASN A 62 16.67 -1.38 -11.69
C ASN A 62 16.51 -1.32 -10.16
N ASN A 63 15.75 -0.36 -9.65
CA ASN A 63 15.70 -0.11 -8.21
C ASN A 63 14.42 0.59 -7.78
N MET A 64 13.92 0.31 -6.58
CA MET A 64 12.82 1.10 -6.02
C MET A 64 12.81 1.22 -4.49
N TYR A 65 12.52 2.43 -4.02
CA TYR A 65 12.18 2.70 -2.63
C TYR A 65 10.67 2.56 -2.44
N GLN A 66 10.27 1.52 -1.73
CA GLN A 66 8.93 1.40 -1.19
C GLN A 66 8.87 2.11 0.15
N LYS A 67 8.07 3.17 0.27
CA LYS A 67 7.98 4.00 1.48
C LYS A 67 6.64 3.82 2.18
N PHE A 68 6.69 3.83 3.51
CA PHE A 68 5.60 3.40 4.36
C PHE A 68 5.16 4.49 5.35
N CYS A 69 3.86 4.52 5.60
CA CYS A 69 3.22 5.25 6.68
C CYS A 69 2.57 4.24 7.62
N MET A 70 3.20 4.01 8.77
CA MET A 70 2.83 2.95 9.70
C MET A 70 2.16 3.50 10.95
N LYS A 71 0.97 2.99 11.27
CA LYS A 71 0.27 3.23 12.53
C LYS A 71 0.54 2.05 13.47
N THR A 72 1.28 2.32 14.55
CA THR A 72 1.73 1.27 15.49
C THR A 72 0.98 1.27 16.82
N SER A 73 0.21 2.31 17.12
CA SER A 73 -0.66 2.35 18.30
C SER A 73 -2.04 1.80 17.96
N TYR A 74 -2.47 0.75 18.65
CA TYR A 74 -3.79 0.14 18.42
C TYR A 74 -4.95 1.10 18.74
N TRP A 75 -4.81 1.91 19.79
CA TRP A 75 -5.89 2.73 20.37
C TRP A 75 -6.09 4.09 19.71
N GLU A 76 -5.15 4.54 18.87
CA GLU A 76 -5.32 5.77 18.09
C GLU A 76 -6.41 5.62 17.03
N GLY A 77 -7.08 6.72 16.67
CA GLY A 77 -8.19 6.74 15.75
C GLY A 77 -9.52 6.28 16.36
N SER A 78 -10.54 6.13 15.52
CA SER A 78 -11.88 5.74 15.98
C SER A 78 -12.66 4.92 14.94
N GLY A 79 -13.59 4.12 15.44
CA GLY A 79 -14.40 3.24 14.59
C GLY A 79 -13.62 2.07 13.99
N THR A 80 -14.27 1.31 13.13
CA THR A 80 -13.69 0.17 12.42
C THR A 80 -13.52 0.51 10.95
N TRP A 81 -12.61 -0.20 10.29
CA TRP A 81 -12.52 -0.11 8.84
C TRP A 81 -13.85 -0.50 8.20
N PRO A 82 -14.31 0.22 7.17
CA PRO A 82 -15.55 -0.09 6.46
C PRO A 82 -15.41 -1.39 5.62
N ALA A 83 -16.53 -2.08 5.39
CA ALA A 83 -16.56 -3.20 4.45
C ALA A 83 -16.26 -2.75 3.03
N GLY A 84 -15.48 -3.55 2.29
CA GLY A 84 -15.04 -3.16 0.96
C GLY A 84 -14.11 -4.17 0.31
N ASN A 85 -13.39 -3.71 -0.71
CA ASN A 85 -12.49 -4.52 -1.51
C ASN A 85 -11.15 -3.78 -1.73
N TYR A 86 -10.22 -3.95 -0.81
CA TYR A 86 -8.93 -3.26 -0.79
C TYR A 86 -8.00 -3.89 0.24
N CYS A 87 -6.70 -3.61 0.14
CA CYS A 87 -5.72 -4.00 1.15
C CYS A 87 -4.95 -2.83 1.73
N ILE A 88 -4.33 -3.12 2.87
CA ILE A 88 -3.39 -2.27 3.61
C ILE A 88 -2.20 -3.12 4.05
N PHE A 89 -1.09 -2.48 4.39
CA PHE A 89 0.04 -3.19 4.98
C PHE A 89 -0.33 -3.73 6.37
N LYS A 90 0.08 -4.95 6.65
CA LYS A 90 -0.10 -5.56 7.97
C LYS A 90 0.91 -4.97 8.95
N LYS A 91 0.45 -4.71 10.18
CA LYS A 91 1.30 -4.42 11.34
C LYS A 91 0.66 -5.02 12.57
N GLY A 92 1.31 -5.98 13.23
CA GLY A 92 0.67 -6.75 14.29
C GLY A 92 -0.54 -7.55 13.77
N GLY A 93 -1.64 -7.59 14.53
CA GLY A 93 -2.87 -8.25 14.07
C GLY A 93 -3.60 -7.46 12.97
N CYS A 94 -4.18 -8.15 11.99
CA CYS A 94 -5.05 -7.49 11.01
C CYS A 94 -6.26 -6.84 11.70
N PRO A 95 -6.65 -5.61 11.32
CA PRO A 95 -7.86 -4.99 11.84
C PRO A 95 -9.10 -5.86 11.59
N SER A 96 -10.14 -5.68 12.41
CA SER A 96 -11.38 -6.47 12.33
C SER A 96 -11.96 -6.45 10.90
N GLY A 97 -12.31 -7.63 10.39
CA GLY A 97 -12.86 -7.85 9.04
C GLY A 97 -11.82 -8.10 7.95
N PHE A 98 -10.53 -7.86 8.21
CA PHE A 98 -9.47 -8.18 7.26
C PHE A 98 -8.97 -9.62 7.37
N GLN A 99 -8.56 -10.16 6.24
CA GLN A 99 -7.86 -11.43 6.11
C GLN A 99 -6.37 -11.17 5.84
N SER A 100 -5.49 -12.02 6.35
CA SER A 100 -4.05 -11.89 6.16
C SER A 100 -3.60 -12.53 4.85
N GLY A 101 -2.56 -11.98 4.25
CA GLY A 101 -1.81 -12.58 3.17
C GLY A 101 -0.41 -11.98 3.07
N GLU A 102 0.33 -12.40 2.05
CA GLU A 102 1.72 -12.03 1.83
C GLU A 102 2.05 -12.03 0.34
N VAL A 103 3.04 -11.22 0.01
CA VAL A 103 3.75 -11.25 -1.28
C VAL A 103 5.23 -11.38 -0.94
N PHE A 104 5.91 -12.28 -1.62
CA PHE A 104 7.32 -12.58 -1.46
C PHE A 104 8.01 -12.33 -2.80
N TRP A 105 8.92 -11.36 -2.80
CA TRP A 105 9.82 -11.03 -3.89
C TRP A 105 11.15 -11.76 -3.66
N ASP A 106 11.55 -12.56 -4.63
CA ASP A 106 12.91 -13.09 -4.74
C ASP A 106 13.78 -11.97 -5.33
N ASP A 107 14.31 -11.13 -4.45
CA ASP A 107 15.13 -9.99 -4.87
C ASP A 107 16.52 -10.50 -5.30
N GLU A 108 17.22 -9.78 -6.19
CA GLU A 108 18.53 -10.14 -6.78
C GLU A 108 19.50 -10.87 -5.82
N ASP A 109 19.96 -12.06 -6.18
CA ASP A 109 20.90 -12.86 -5.38
C ASP A 109 22.37 -12.37 -5.49
N SER A 110 22.72 -11.71 -6.60
CA SER A 110 24.08 -11.31 -6.91
C SER A 110 24.35 -9.82 -6.61
N ARG A 111 25.28 -9.53 -5.69
CA ARG A 111 25.62 -8.15 -5.24
C ARG A 111 24.46 -7.35 -4.63
N ASN A 112 23.41 -8.02 -4.21
CA ASN A 112 22.26 -7.48 -3.48
C ASN A 112 22.63 -6.36 -2.49
N ALA A 113 22.11 -5.16 -2.75
CA ALA A 113 22.27 -3.97 -1.92
C ALA A 113 20.97 -3.55 -1.20
N ASN A 114 20.07 -4.50 -1.00
CA ASN A 114 18.82 -4.34 -0.27
C ASN A 114 19.04 -3.70 1.10
N ARG A 115 18.20 -2.71 1.39
CA ARG A 115 18.29 -1.91 2.61
C ARG A 115 16.90 -1.58 3.12
N ALA A 116 16.77 -1.44 4.43
CA ALA A 116 15.51 -1.03 5.02
C ALA A 116 15.75 -0.17 6.26
N GLY A 117 14.80 0.71 6.57
CA GLY A 117 14.90 1.60 7.71
C GLY A 117 13.55 2.09 8.22
N GLY A 118 13.52 2.54 9.46
CA GLY A 118 12.31 3.03 10.11
C GLY A 118 11.27 1.94 10.40
N GLU A 119 10.02 2.35 10.52
CA GLU A 119 8.89 1.48 10.84
C GLU A 119 8.31 0.83 9.57
N ARG A 120 8.15 -0.49 9.58
CA ARG A 120 7.83 -1.29 8.39
C ARG A 120 6.62 -2.18 8.63
N PRO A 121 5.92 -2.58 7.55
CA PRO A 121 4.97 -3.67 7.59
C PRO A 121 5.58 -4.94 8.20
N ASP A 122 4.76 -5.80 8.76
CA ASP A 122 5.21 -7.14 9.14
C ASP A 122 5.71 -7.89 7.89
N GLY A 123 6.83 -8.60 8.02
CA GLY A 123 7.54 -9.14 6.86
C GLY A 123 8.95 -9.61 7.16
N GLN A 124 9.65 -10.00 6.10
CA GLN A 124 11.08 -10.31 6.07
C GLN A 124 11.75 -9.32 5.11
N TYR A 125 12.91 -8.81 5.50
CA TYR A 125 13.61 -7.70 4.81
C TYR A 125 15.11 -7.95 4.83
N ASP A 126 15.50 -9.20 4.58
CA ASP A 126 16.87 -9.68 4.46
C ASP A 126 17.32 -9.61 3.00
N LEU A 127 17.87 -10.70 2.45
CA LEU A 127 18.25 -10.80 1.04
C LEU A 127 17.01 -10.62 0.18
N ASP A 128 15.94 -11.33 0.50
CA ASP A 128 14.66 -11.24 -0.20
C ASP A 128 13.71 -10.28 0.53
N THR A 129 12.54 -10.05 -0.06
CA THR A 129 11.47 -9.29 0.59
C THR A 129 10.21 -10.12 0.74
N LEU A 130 9.73 -10.28 1.98
CA LEU A 130 8.36 -10.70 2.26
C LEU A 130 7.61 -9.53 2.88
N ILE A 131 6.49 -9.12 2.31
CA ILE A 131 5.59 -8.13 2.93
C ILE A 131 4.24 -8.76 3.19
N GLN A 132 3.74 -8.59 4.42
CA GLN A 132 2.43 -9.05 4.79
C GLN A 132 1.38 -7.95 4.65
N TYR A 133 0.18 -8.39 4.29
CA TYR A 133 -0.98 -7.55 3.99
C TYR A 133 -2.18 -7.97 4.80
N CYS A 134 -3.07 -7.01 5.00
CA CYS A 134 -4.42 -7.24 5.44
C CYS A 134 -5.33 -6.80 4.29
N CYS A 135 -6.17 -7.69 3.79
CA CYS A 135 -7.15 -7.39 2.73
C CYS A 135 -8.61 -7.59 3.18
N ARG A 136 -9.51 -6.76 2.65
CA ARG A 136 -10.96 -6.98 2.69
C ARG A 136 -11.46 -7.38 1.33
N ASN A 137 -12.49 -8.21 1.32
CA ASN A 137 -13.23 -8.63 0.14
C ASN A 137 -14.73 -8.80 0.39
N ASP A 138 -15.21 -8.21 1.48
CA ASP A 138 -16.55 -8.39 2.04
C ASP A 138 -17.49 -7.21 1.74
N GLY A 139 -17.11 -6.36 0.78
CA GLY A 139 -17.94 -5.26 0.30
C GLY A 139 -17.76 -5.00 -1.19
N SER A 140 -18.70 -4.23 -1.75
CA SER A 140 -18.70 -3.84 -3.16
C SER A 140 -17.88 -2.56 -3.37
N THR A 141 -17.01 -2.57 -4.36
CA THR A 141 -16.27 -1.38 -4.82
C THR A 141 -17.18 -0.25 -5.33
N TYR A 142 -18.47 -0.52 -5.62
CA TYR A 142 -19.44 0.51 -6.04
C TYR A 142 -19.91 1.38 -4.86
N ASN A 143 -19.87 0.82 -3.64
CA ASN A 143 -20.30 1.53 -2.45
C ASN A 143 -19.17 2.46 -2.01
N TYR A 144 -19.49 3.71 -1.68
CA TYR A 144 -18.52 4.65 -1.16
C TYR A 144 -18.24 4.33 0.30
N ILE A 145 -16.96 4.20 0.65
CA ILE A 145 -16.52 4.02 2.04
C ILE A 145 -16.06 5.36 2.63
N SER A 146 -16.32 5.55 3.92
CA SER A 146 -15.90 6.75 4.64
C SER A 146 -14.51 6.54 5.25
N LEU A 147 -13.54 7.33 4.80
CA LEU A 147 -12.18 7.44 5.36
C LEU A 147 -11.82 8.93 5.50
N PRO A 148 -10.71 9.28 6.17
CA PRO A 148 -10.22 10.65 6.18
C PRO A 148 -9.90 11.13 4.75
N ALA A 149 -10.37 12.33 4.41
CA ALA A 149 -10.45 12.79 3.02
C ALA A 149 -9.75 14.13 2.77
N ALA A 150 -8.99 14.69 3.72
CA ALA A 150 -8.38 16.01 3.52
C ALA A 150 -7.01 15.96 2.81
N ARG A 151 -6.36 14.80 2.75
CA ARG A 151 -5.05 14.64 2.08
C ARG A 151 -4.98 13.35 1.27
N PRO A 152 -4.19 13.31 0.18
CA PRO A 152 -4.04 12.11 -0.62
C PRO A 152 -3.53 10.90 0.16
N PHE A 153 -3.96 9.71 -0.25
CA PHE A 153 -3.50 8.44 0.30
C PHE A 153 -3.62 7.31 -0.71
N TYR A 154 -2.96 6.19 -0.41
CA TYR A 154 -3.11 4.95 -1.16
C TYR A 154 -3.83 3.88 -0.36
N LEU A 155 -4.62 3.06 -1.06
CA LEU A 155 -4.92 1.69 -0.68
C LEU A 155 -4.39 0.76 -1.78
N PHE A 156 -4.20 -0.51 -1.46
CA PHE A 156 -3.94 -1.52 -2.49
C PHE A 156 -5.26 -1.96 -3.13
N ARG A 157 -5.25 -2.13 -4.45
CA ARG A 157 -6.36 -2.77 -5.16
C ARG A 157 -6.37 -4.25 -4.79
N TYR A 158 -7.53 -4.82 -4.44
CA TYR A 158 -7.65 -6.26 -4.16
C TYR A 158 -8.28 -7.02 -5.33
N GLY A 159 -9.37 -6.49 -5.89
CA GLY A 159 -10.08 -7.08 -7.01
C GLY A 159 -9.76 -6.42 -8.35
N SER A 160 -10.77 -6.38 -9.24
CA SER A 160 -10.63 -5.87 -10.61
C SER A 160 -10.55 -4.34 -10.72
N ARG A 161 -10.87 -3.60 -9.66
CA ARG A 161 -10.86 -2.13 -9.65
C ARG A 161 -10.73 -1.57 -8.24
N CYS A 162 -10.50 -0.26 -8.16
CA CYS A 162 -10.42 0.45 -6.89
C CYS A 162 -11.74 0.58 -6.14
N GLN A 163 -11.63 0.64 -4.82
CA GLN A 163 -12.72 0.92 -3.90
C GLN A 163 -13.11 2.40 -3.97
N ASN A 164 -14.38 2.74 -4.13
CA ASN A 164 -14.80 4.14 -4.04
C ASN A 164 -14.68 4.65 -2.59
N VAL A 165 -14.07 5.82 -2.39
CA VAL A 165 -13.96 6.52 -1.10
C VAL A 165 -14.75 7.82 -1.18
N ASP A 166 -15.60 8.08 -0.18
CA ASP A 166 -16.40 9.31 -0.13
C ASP A 166 -15.51 10.56 -0.16
N LYS A 167 -15.94 11.58 -0.91
CA LYS A 167 -15.24 12.87 -1.10
C LYS A 167 -13.84 12.78 -1.72
N MET A 168 -13.44 11.62 -2.25
CA MET A 168 -12.17 11.43 -2.94
C MET A 168 -12.41 11.04 -4.39
N ASN A 169 -11.54 11.52 -5.28
CA ASN A 169 -11.34 10.90 -6.58
C ASN A 169 -10.42 9.69 -6.42
N VAL A 170 -10.40 8.80 -7.41
CA VAL A 170 -9.53 7.63 -7.42
C VAL A 170 -8.90 7.40 -8.79
N TRP A 171 -7.63 7.00 -8.80
CA TRP A 171 -6.90 6.58 -9.98
C TRP A 171 -6.17 5.27 -9.69
N ASP A 172 -6.21 4.35 -10.65
CA ASP A 172 -5.54 3.05 -10.56
C ASP A 172 -4.13 3.17 -11.11
N GLU A 173 -3.16 2.84 -10.28
CA GLU A 173 -1.72 2.95 -10.54
C GLU A 173 -1.07 1.59 -10.32
N TYR A 174 0.08 1.36 -10.94
CA TYR A 174 0.81 0.13 -10.70
C TYR A 174 2.31 0.37 -10.66
N PHE A 175 2.99 -0.52 -9.96
CA PHE A 175 4.41 -0.74 -10.08
C PHE A 175 4.63 -2.23 -10.36
N ARG A 176 5.46 -2.52 -11.37
CA ARG A 176 5.98 -3.84 -11.71
C ARG A 176 7.43 -3.86 -11.30
N TRP A 177 7.76 -4.82 -10.46
CA TRP A 177 9.12 -5.23 -10.19
C TRP A 177 9.56 -6.19 -11.30
N ASP A 178 10.77 -5.99 -11.78
CA ASP A 178 11.53 -6.94 -12.58
C ASP A 178 12.51 -7.63 -11.62
N ASP A 179 12.01 -8.66 -10.97
CA ASP A 179 12.71 -9.47 -9.96
C ASP A 179 13.62 -10.49 -10.66
N GLU A 180 14.26 -11.41 -9.92
CA GLU A 180 15.31 -12.29 -10.45
C GLU A 180 14.83 -13.13 -11.67
N ASP A 181 15.69 -13.27 -12.69
CA ASP A 181 15.39 -14.07 -13.90
C ASP A 181 15.85 -15.55 -13.82
N ASP A 182 16.73 -15.90 -12.87
CA ASP A 182 17.25 -17.25 -12.62
C ASP A 182 16.70 -17.84 -11.30
N ASP A 183 16.24 -19.11 -11.28
CA ASP A 183 15.71 -19.82 -10.10
C ASP A 183 14.63 -19.10 -9.23
N ASN A 184 14.01 -18.03 -9.74
CA ASN A 184 13.00 -17.20 -9.10
C ASN A 184 11.87 -17.97 -8.39
N THR A 185 11.68 -17.64 -7.10
CA THR A 185 10.69 -18.23 -6.18
C THR A 185 9.60 -17.27 -5.72
N ASP A 186 9.39 -16.18 -6.46
CA ASP A 186 8.30 -15.21 -6.32
C ASP A 186 6.98 -15.93 -6.03
N ARG A 187 6.32 -15.49 -4.95
CA ARG A 187 5.08 -16.13 -4.54
C ARG A 187 4.14 -15.21 -3.79
N VAL A 188 2.87 -15.53 -3.94
CA VAL A 188 1.77 -14.90 -3.22
C VAL A 188 1.06 -15.91 -2.33
N GLY A 189 0.57 -15.44 -1.17
CA GLY A 189 -0.13 -16.29 -0.21
C GLY A 189 -1.29 -15.57 0.46
N GLY A 190 -2.37 -16.30 0.75
CA GLY A 190 -3.53 -15.76 1.48
C GLY A 190 -4.23 -14.60 0.78
N ALA A 191 -4.73 -13.64 1.55
CA ALA A 191 -5.38 -12.45 1.01
C ALA A 191 -4.36 -11.31 0.81
N HIS A 192 -3.95 -11.08 -0.44
CA HIS A 192 -2.91 -10.13 -0.84
C HIS A 192 -3.44 -9.12 -1.89
N PRO A 193 -2.73 -8.00 -2.14
CA PRO A 193 -3.05 -7.07 -3.22
C PRO A 193 -3.19 -7.77 -4.57
N TYR A 194 -3.98 -7.18 -5.46
CA TYR A 194 -4.11 -7.64 -6.84
C TYR A 194 -2.75 -7.57 -7.52
N ASP A 195 -2.27 -8.75 -7.89
CA ASP A 195 -1.04 -8.95 -8.61
C ASP A 195 -1.34 -9.44 -10.02
N SER A 196 -0.72 -8.79 -11.00
CA SER A 196 -0.86 -9.08 -12.43
C SER A 196 0.48 -9.31 -13.13
N GLY A 197 1.57 -9.46 -12.36
CA GLY A 197 2.92 -9.64 -12.89
C GLY A 197 3.18 -11.05 -13.41
N GLY A 198 2.52 -12.04 -12.80
CA GLY A 198 2.75 -13.45 -13.09
C GLY A 198 3.44 -14.13 -11.90
N GLY A 199 4.02 -15.31 -12.12
CA GLY A 199 4.78 -16.04 -11.09
C GLY A 199 6.29 -15.88 -11.21
N ALA A 200 6.77 -14.95 -12.04
CA ALA A 200 8.18 -14.67 -12.26
C ALA A 200 8.51 -13.19 -12.07
N ASN A 201 7.52 -12.41 -11.62
CA ASN A 201 7.59 -10.96 -11.42
C ASN A 201 6.33 -10.51 -10.71
N HIS A 202 6.45 -9.52 -9.83
CA HIS A 202 5.28 -8.90 -9.21
C HIS A 202 4.85 -7.61 -9.91
N LYS A 203 3.53 -7.46 -10.16
CA LYS A 203 2.92 -6.19 -10.59
C LYS A 203 1.71 -5.88 -9.74
N LEU A 204 1.96 -5.12 -8.68
CA LEU A 204 0.94 -4.72 -7.71
C LEU A 204 0.22 -3.44 -8.14
N HIS A 205 -1.08 -3.40 -7.88
CA HIS A 205 -1.96 -2.28 -8.18
C HIS A 205 -2.32 -1.47 -6.94
N TYR A 206 -2.34 -0.15 -7.11
CA TYR A 206 -2.51 0.86 -6.09
C TYR A 206 -3.65 1.78 -6.48
N CYS A 207 -4.50 2.08 -5.53
CA CYS A 207 -5.58 3.04 -5.68
C CYS A 207 -5.14 4.35 -5.05
N TYR A 208 -4.77 5.33 -5.87
CA TYR A 208 -4.42 6.68 -5.44
C TYR A 208 -5.69 7.49 -5.24
N TYR A 209 -5.90 8.01 -4.02
CA TYR A 209 -7.04 8.86 -3.69
C TYR A 209 -6.59 10.29 -3.45
N TRP A 210 -7.33 11.26 -3.97
CA TRP A 210 -7.11 12.69 -3.68
C TRP A 210 -8.42 13.45 -3.48
N PRO A 211 -8.41 14.54 -2.67
CA PRO A 211 -9.63 15.27 -2.34
C PRO A 211 -10.39 15.77 -3.57
N SER A 212 -11.70 15.58 -3.58
CA SER A 212 -12.58 16.11 -4.61
C SER A 212 -12.80 17.61 -4.43
N LEU A 213 -12.38 18.41 -5.41
CA LEU A 213 -12.48 19.88 -5.41
C LEU A 213 -13.91 20.42 -5.22
N PHE A 214 -14.93 19.59 -5.48
CA PHE A 214 -16.35 19.99 -5.38
C PHE A 214 -16.87 20.14 -3.95
N TYR A 215 -16.15 19.68 -2.92
CA TYR A 215 -16.60 19.78 -1.53
C TYR A 215 -16.08 21.01 -0.77
N TYR A 216 -15.24 21.85 -1.40
CA TYR A 216 -14.71 23.08 -0.79
C TYR A 216 -15.49 24.36 -1.16
N PHE A 217 -16.58 24.24 -1.91
CA PHE A 217 -17.38 25.39 -2.40
C PHE A 217 -18.78 25.55 -1.80
N PHE A 218 -19.08 24.91 -0.66
CA PHE A 218 -20.36 25.09 0.04
C PHE A 218 -20.18 25.35 1.54
#